data_AF-A0AAW5QXX6-F1
#
_entry.id   AF-A0AAW5QXX6-F1
#
_cell.length_a   1.000
_cell.length_b   1.000
_cell.length_c   1.000
_cell.angle_alpha   90.00
_cell.angle_beta   90.00
_cell.angle_gamma   90.00
#
_symmetry.space_group_name_H-M   'P 1'
#
loop_
_entity.id
_entity.type
_entity.pdbx_description
1 polymer ?
#
loop_
_entity_poly.entity_id
_entity_poly.type
_entity_poly.pdbx_seq_one_letter_code
_entity_poly.pdbx_strand_id
1 'polypeptide(L)'
;MFRTSVTTMALLALGLSQAAAQIRDGVYDAFNCAVPVSDQRIAVRGNELLFYETTCRLGAPEPVEGMEGAALYWADCSGEGETWRDRFLLKHHVSGALLVAGSHWFDRHEVCEARSPQNETTLGAGQR
;
A
#
# COMPACT_ATOMS: atom_id res chain seq x y z
N MET A 1 22.02 10.73 -61.84
CA MET A 1 21.84 11.64 -60.69
C MET A 1 20.44 11.41 -60.12
N PHE A 2 20.28 10.65 -59.03
CA PHE A 2 19.07 10.69 -58.21
C PHE A 2 19.49 10.46 -56.75
N ARG A 3 19.31 11.50 -55.92
CA ARG A 3 19.56 11.49 -54.47
C ARG A 3 18.25 11.15 -53.78
N THR A 4 18.15 9.97 -53.18
CA THR A 4 17.03 9.60 -52.30
C THR A 4 17.43 9.91 -50.86
N SER A 5 16.86 10.99 -50.32
CA SER A 5 16.92 11.31 -48.90
C SER A 5 16.01 10.36 -48.12
N VAL A 6 16.58 9.56 -47.23
CA VAL A 6 15.83 8.77 -46.25
C VAL A 6 15.62 9.62 -45.02
N THR A 7 14.40 10.11 -44.83
CA THR A 7 13.99 10.84 -43.63
C THR A 7 13.69 9.84 -42.51
N THR A 8 14.60 9.73 -41.55
CA THR A 8 14.43 8.93 -40.34
C THR A 8 13.38 9.57 -39.43
N MET A 9 12.20 8.96 -39.34
CA MET A 9 11.14 9.38 -38.42
C MET A 9 11.39 8.73 -37.05
N ALA A 10 11.95 9.49 -36.11
CA ALA A 10 12.15 9.04 -34.73
C ALA A 10 10.82 9.06 -33.99
N LEU A 11 10.21 7.88 -33.76
CA LEU A 11 9.08 7.74 -32.85
C LEU A 11 9.57 7.93 -31.40
N LEU A 12 9.18 9.04 -30.76
CA LEU A 12 9.29 9.19 -29.32
C LEU A 12 8.28 8.25 -28.65
N ALA A 13 8.76 7.14 -28.09
CA ALA A 13 7.99 6.32 -27.18
C ALA A 13 7.81 7.07 -25.85
N LEU A 14 6.69 7.78 -25.72
CA LEU A 14 6.22 8.28 -24.43
C LEU A 14 5.85 7.06 -23.58
N GLY A 15 6.77 6.65 -22.70
CA GLY A 15 6.51 5.64 -21.69
C GLY A 15 5.40 6.13 -20.77
N LEU A 16 4.19 5.61 -20.97
CA LEU A 16 3.12 5.70 -19.98
C LEU A 16 3.58 4.89 -18.76
N SER A 17 4.23 5.55 -17.81
CA SER A 17 4.39 5.01 -16.48
C SER A 17 2.99 4.84 -15.91
N GLN A 18 2.45 3.62 -15.98
CA GLN A 18 1.30 3.26 -15.16
C GLN A 18 1.71 3.55 -13.73
N ALA A 19 1.04 4.50 -13.10
CA ALA A 19 1.13 4.70 -11.67
C ALA A 19 0.60 3.40 -11.06
N ALA A 20 1.51 2.49 -10.75
CA ALA A 20 1.14 1.24 -10.11
C ALA A 20 0.47 1.59 -8.79
N ALA A 21 -0.63 0.92 -8.46
CA ALA A 21 -1.43 1.19 -7.28
C ALA A 21 -0.54 1.21 -6.04
N GLN A 22 -0.19 2.40 -5.55
CA GLN A 22 0.62 2.55 -4.34
C GLN A 22 -0.30 2.38 -3.14
N ILE A 23 0.07 1.48 -2.23
CA ILE A 23 -0.59 1.42 -0.92
C ILE A 23 -0.09 2.59 -0.10
N ARG A 24 -1.03 3.31 0.51
CA ARG A 24 -0.71 4.50 1.29
C ARG A 24 -0.07 4.07 2.61
N ASP A 25 1.05 4.70 2.94
CA ASP A 25 1.64 4.63 4.27
C ASP A 25 0.62 4.99 5.36
N GLY A 26 0.67 4.25 6.46
CA GLY A 26 -0.29 4.44 7.53
C GLY A 26 -0.29 3.29 8.53
N VAL A 27 -1.07 3.46 9.58
CA VAL A 27 -1.36 2.39 10.53
C VAL A 27 -2.82 2.02 10.36
N TYR A 28 -3.09 0.73 10.27
CA TYR A 28 -4.41 0.17 10.07
C TYR A 28 -4.65 -0.94 11.09
N ASP A 29 -5.89 -1.16 11.50
CA ASP A 29 -6.24 -2.19 12.48
C ASP A 29 -7.59 -2.82 12.13
N ALA A 30 -7.68 -4.16 12.20
CA ALA A 30 -8.92 -4.86 11.89
C ALA A 30 -9.97 -4.81 13.02
N PHE A 31 -9.57 -4.46 14.25
CA PHE A 31 -10.44 -4.50 15.42
C PHE A 31 -10.57 -3.16 16.14
N ASN A 32 -9.46 -2.60 16.64
CA ASN A 32 -9.53 -1.44 17.50
C ASN A 32 -8.25 -0.59 17.46
N CYS A 33 -8.33 0.57 16.80
CA CYS A 33 -7.22 1.52 16.76
C CYS A 33 -6.87 2.17 18.12
N ALA A 34 -7.76 2.08 19.12
CA ALA A 34 -7.55 2.72 20.42
C ALA A 34 -6.68 1.88 21.38
N VAL A 35 -6.46 0.58 21.11
CA VAL A 35 -5.62 -0.25 21.99
C VAL A 35 -4.13 0.02 21.73
N PRO A 36 -3.28 0.01 22.77
CA PRO A 36 -1.85 0.28 22.61
C PRO A 36 -1.16 -0.80 21.77
N VAL A 37 -1.57 -2.06 21.91
CA VAL A 37 -1.06 -3.21 21.16
C VAL A 37 -2.23 -3.97 20.57
N SER A 38 -2.08 -4.41 19.32
CA SER A 38 -3.06 -5.20 18.59
C SER A 38 -2.32 -6.16 17.66
N ASP A 39 -2.63 -7.44 17.76
CA ASP A 39 -2.07 -8.49 16.90
C ASP A 39 -2.52 -8.34 15.44
N GLN A 40 -3.50 -7.48 15.22
CA GLN A 40 -4.23 -7.27 13.97
C GLN A 40 -3.94 -5.88 13.39
N ARG A 41 -2.88 -5.24 13.90
CA ARG A 41 -2.39 -3.97 13.40
C ARG A 41 -1.42 -4.21 12.26
N ILE A 42 -1.60 -3.46 11.19
CA ILE A 42 -0.70 -3.39 10.06
C ILE A 42 -0.18 -1.97 9.95
N ALA A 43 1.14 -1.79 9.95
CA ALA A 43 1.74 -0.55 9.50
C ALA A 43 2.28 -0.72 8.08
N VAL A 44 1.94 0.21 7.19
CA VAL A 44 2.49 0.31 5.85
C VAL A 44 3.53 1.43 5.84
N ARG A 45 4.76 1.12 5.39
CA ARG A 45 5.86 2.07 5.29
C ARG A 45 6.62 1.83 3.99
N GLY A 46 6.36 2.64 2.98
CA GLY A 46 6.89 2.43 1.64
C GLY A 46 6.48 1.06 1.10
N ASN A 47 7.44 0.15 0.95
CA ASN A 47 7.19 -1.22 0.51
C ASN A 47 7.22 -2.26 1.65
N GLU A 48 7.09 -1.85 2.90
CA GLU A 48 7.03 -2.77 4.04
C GLU A 48 5.61 -2.86 4.61
N LEU A 49 5.16 -4.08 4.88
CA LEU A 49 4.03 -4.39 5.76
C LEU A 49 4.59 -4.89 7.09
N LEU A 50 4.27 -4.20 8.17
CA LEU A 50 4.64 -4.59 9.53
C LEU A 50 3.39 -5.09 10.25
N PHE A 51 3.37 -6.36 10.58
CA PHE A 51 2.38 -7.03 11.41
C PHE A 51 2.94 -7.20 12.84
N TYR A 52 2.15 -7.75 13.75
CA TYR A 52 2.66 -8.22 15.02
C TYR A 52 3.71 -9.33 14.78
N GLU A 53 4.93 -9.14 15.29
CA GLU A 53 6.08 -10.05 15.18
C GLU A 53 6.57 -10.40 13.76
N THR A 54 5.92 -9.88 12.70
CA THR A 54 6.24 -10.19 11.31
C THR A 54 6.46 -8.92 10.50
N THR A 55 7.49 -8.91 9.66
CA THR A 55 7.73 -7.87 8.66
C THR A 55 7.79 -8.51 7.27
N CYS A 56 7.11 -7.91 6.31
CA CYS A 56 7.07 -8.36 4.92
C CYS A 56 7.45 -7.22 3.98
N ARG A 57 8.49 -7.44 3.16
CA ARG A 57 8.90 -6.49 2.12
C ARG A 57 8.23 -6.83 0.80
N LEU A 58 7.37 -5.94 0.33
CA LEU A 58 6.65 -6.02 -0.93
C LEU A 58 7.61 -5.81 -2.11
N GLY A 59 7.47 -6.69 -3.11
CA GLY A 59 8.07 -6.56 -4.42
C GLY A 59 7.29 -5.61 -5.34
N ALA A 60 7.51 -5.75 -6.65
CA ALA A 60 6.79 -4.96 -7.63
C ALA A 60 5.29 -5.32 -7.64
N PRO A 61 4.39 -4.33 -7.70
CA PRO A 61 2.95 -4.56 -7.83
C PRO A 61 2.60 -5.20 -9.17
N GLU A 62 1.71 -6.19 -9.13
CA GLU A 62 1.05 -6.80 -10.28
C GLU A 62 -0.43 -6.36 -10.28
N PRO A 63 -0.85 -5.45 -11.19
CA PRO A 63 -2.23 -4.99 -11.23
C PRO A 63 -3.22 -6.14 -11.45
N VAL A 64 -4.37 -6.07 -10.78
CA VAL A 64 -5.45 -7.05 -11.00
C VAL A 64 -6.39 -6.54 -12.08
N GLU A 65 -6.55 -7.30 -13.16
CA GLU A 65 -7.41 -6.95 -14.29
C GLU A 65 -8.86 -6.71 -13.83
N GLY A 66 -9.46 -5.61 -14.30
CA GLY A 66 -10.82 -5.22 -13.93
C GLY A 66 -10.97 -4.70 -12.50
N MET A 67 -9.89 -4.60 -11.72
CA MET A 67 -9.91 -4.13 -10.33
C MET A 67 -8.96 -2.96 -10.11
N GLU A 68 -9.37 -1.77 -10.55
CA GLU A 68 -8.59 -0.54 -10.36
C GLU A 68 -8.18 -0.34 -8.88
N GLY A 69 -6.92 0.03 -8.69
CA GLY A 69 -6.31 0.26 -7.37
C GLY A 69 -6.02 -1.01 -6.57
N ALA A 70 -6.35 -2.21 -7.07
CA ALA A 70 -5.93 -3.48 -6.49
C ALA A 70 -4.64 -3.97 -7.15
N ALA A 71 -3.73 -4.49 -6.33
CA ALA A 71 -2.52 -5.12 -6.83
C ALA A 71 -2.16 -6.37 -6.01
N LEU A 72 -1.62 -7.36 -6.70
CA LEU A 72 -0.94 -8.50 -6.13
C LEU A 72 0.53 -8.15 -5.88
N TYR A 73 1.07 -8.63 -4.78
CA TYR A 73 2.47 -8.45 -4.40
C TYR A 73 3.04 -9.79 -3.99
N TRP A 74 4.18 -10.15 -4.56
CA TRP A 74 5.07 -11.07 -3.87
C TRP A 74 5.77 -10.33 -2.74
N ALA A 75 5.86 -10.95 -1.58
CA ALA A 75 6.53 -10.39 -0.42
C ALA A 75 7.52 -11.37 0.19
N ASP A 76 8.70 -10.87 0.53
CA ASP A 76 9.67 -11.60 1.34
C ASP A 76 9.40 -11.25 2.82
N CYS A 77 9.03 -12.24 3.63
CA CYS A 77 8.61 -12.06 5.01
C CYS A 77 9.60 -12.68 6.01
N SER A 78 9.65 -12.11 7.20
CA SER A 78 10.41 -12.63 8.34
C SER A 78 9.68 -12.38 9.66
N GLY A 79 9.72 -13.35 10.57
CA GLY A 79 9.11 -13.31 11.89
C GLY A 79 9.44 -14.59 12.67
N GLU A 80 9.52 -14.51 14.00
CA GLU A 80 9.79 -15.67 14.87
C GLU A 80 11.06 -16.48 14.49
N GLY A 81 12.08 -15.82 13.93
CA GLY A 81 13.33 -16.46 13.51
C GLY A 81 13.27 -17.18 12.16
N GLU A 82 12.12 -17.16 11.48
CA GLU A 82 11.92 -17.80 10.19
C GLU A 82 11.81 -16.76 9.05
N THR A 83 12.06 -17.22 7.83
CA THR A 83 11.83 -16.44 6.61
C THR A 83 11.01 -17.24 5.62
N TRP A 84 10.05 -16.59 4.97
CA TRP A 84 9.21 -17.21 3.95
C TRP A 84 8.82 -16.20 2.89
N ARG A 85 8.18 -16.68 1.82
CA ARG A 85 7.65 -15.83 0.76
C ARG A 85 6.14 -16.05 0.69
N ASP A 86 5.39 -14.96 0.66
CA ASP A 86 3.93 -15.00 0.56
C ASP A 86 3.44 -14.07 -0.56
N ARG A 87 2.16 -14.21 -0.91
CA ARG A 87 1.50 -13.40 -1.92
C ARG A 87 0.33 -12.65 -1.28
N PHE A 88 0.35 -11.33 -1.40
CA PHE A 88 -0.69 -10.46 -0.88
C PHE A 88 -1.51 -9.83 -2.00
N LEU A 89 -2.82 -9.75 -1.83
CA LEU A 89 -3.66 -8.81 -2.58
C LEU A 89 -3.94 -7.61 -1.68
N LEU A 90 -3.60 -6.41 -2.14
CA LEU A 90 -3.80 -5.18 -1.41
C LEU A 90 -4.69 -4.22 -2.22
N LYS A 91 -5.65 -3.60 -1.55
CA LYS A 91 -6.51 -2.56 -2.14
C LYS A 91 -6.99 -1.58 -1.07
N HIS A 92 -7.00 -0.28 -1.37
CA HIS A 92 -7.75 0.66 -0.54
C HIS A 92 -9.25 0.58 -0.83
N HIS A 93 -10.03 0.46 0.24
CA HIS A 93 -11.47 0.67 0.20
C HIS A 93 -11.77 2.17 0.05
N VAL A 94 -12.96 2.52 -0.44
CA VAL A 94 -13.40 3.92 -0.59
C VAL A 94 -13.44 4.68 0.75
N SER A 95 -13.59 3.98 1.87
CA SER A 95 -13.51 4.56 3.21
C SER A 95 -12.09 4.92 3.67
N GLY A 96 -11.06 4.59 2.88
CA GLY A 96 -9.65 4.70 3.27
C GLY A 96 -9.09 3.48 3.98
N ALA A 97 -9.93 2.51 4.36
CA ALA A 97 -9.49 1.24 4.94
C ALA A 97 -8.58 0.48 3.98
N LEU A 98 -7.69 -0.35 4.52
CA LEU A 98 -6.83 -1.25 3.78
C LEU A 98 -7.47 -2.65 3.74
N LEU A 99 -7.72 -3.16 2.54
CA LEU A 99 -8.11 -4.54 2.31
C LEU A 99 -6.83 -5.35 2.07
N VAL A 100 -6.66 -6.42 2.84
CA VAL A 100 -5.49 -7.29 2.78
C VAL A 100 -5.97 -8.72 2.62
N ALA A 101 -5.54 -9.39 1.56
CA ALA A 101 -5.70 -10.83 1.39
C ALA A 101 -4.32 -11.50 1.45
N GLY A 102 -4.15 -12.47 2.34
CA GLY A 102 -3.06 -13.44 2.26
C GLY A 102 -3.53 -14.71 1.55
N SER A 103 -2.64 -15.70 1.44
CA SER A 103 -2.93 -16.96 0.75
C SER A 103 -4.13 -17.74 1.31
N HIS A 104 -4.51 -17.51 2.57
CA HIS A 104 -5.55 -18.26 3.28
C HIS A 104 -6.47 -17.39 4.15
N TRP A 105 -6.37 -16.07 4.05
CA TRP A 105 -7.13 -15.13 4.87
C TRP A 105 -7.40 -13.84 4.12
N PHE A 106 -8.43 -13.12 4.53
CA PHE A 106 -8.82 -11.83 3.96
C PHE A 106 -9.45 -10.98 5.05
N ASP A 107 -8.88 -9.80 5.27
CA ASP A 107 -9.36 -8.88 6.30
C ASP A 107 -9.39 -7.43 5.81
N ARG A 108 -10.26 -6.66 6.47
CA ARG A 108 -10.37 -5.22 6.29
C ARG A 108 -9.82 -4.53 7.54
N HIS A 109 -8.84 -3.65 7.33
CA HIS A 109 -8.18 -2.90 8.38
C HIS A 109 -8.57 -1.43 8.27
N GLU A 110 -9.22 -0.90 9.30
CA GLU A 110 -9.59 0.50 9.36
C GLU A 110 -8.34 1.37 9.55
N VAL A 111 -8.35 2.56 8.97
CA VAL A 111 -7.25 3.51 9.22
C VAL A 111 -7.27 3.93 10.68
N CYS A 112 -6.16 3.68 11.37
CA CYS A 112 -5.90 4.28 12.66
C CYS A 112 -5.37 5.67 12.36
N GLU A 113 -6.25 6.67 12.37
CA GLU A 113 -5.86 8.06 12.15
C GLU A 113 -4.55 8.35 12.90
N ALA A 114 -3.51 8.75 12.17
CA ALA A 114 -2.46 9.53 12.79
C ALA A 114 -3.16 10.75 13.37
N ARG A 115 -3.00 11.05 14.66
CA ARG A 115 -3.42 12.36 15.18
C ARG A 115 -2.89 13.42 14.22
N SER A 116 -3.79 14.04 13.47
CA SER A 116 -3.42 15.18 12.66
C SER A 116 -2.97 16.26 13.64
N PRO A 117 -1.80 16.91 13.44
CA PRO A 117 -1.37 18.05 14.25
C PRO A 117 -2.39 19.19 14.30
N GLN A 118 -3.42 19.17 13.45
CA GLN A 118 -4.47 20.19 13.40
C GLN A 118 -5.60 20.00 14.42
N ASN A 119 -5.67 18.87 15.12
CA ASN A 119 -6.73 18.64 16.12
C ASN A 119 -6.36 19.10 17.55
N GLU A 120 -5.18 19.69 17.73
CA GLU A 120 -4.72 20.21 19.04
C GLU A 120 -5.07 21.69 19.24
N THR A 121 -5.44 22.41 18.17
CA THR A 121 -5.80 23.84 18.26
C THR A 121 -7.28 24.08 18.61
N THR A 122 -8.17 23.10 18.40
CA THR A 122 -9.62 23.30 18.61
C THR A 122 -10.10 22.91 20.02
N LEU A 123 -9.31 22.17 20.81
CA LEU A 123 -9.67 21.81 22.19
C LEU A 123 -9.27 22.87 23.24
N GLY A 124 -8.58 23.95 22.85
CA GLY A 124 -8.16 25.03 23.75
C GLY A 124 -9.01 26.31 23.75
N ALA A 125 -10.00 26.42 22.87
CA ALA A 125 -10.72 27.69 22.65
C ALA A 125 -12.15 27.76 23.24
N GLY A 126 -12.54 26.78 24.06
CA GLY A 126 -13.93 26.63 24.53
C GLY A 126 -14.12 26.57 26.06
N GLN A 127 -13.19 27.09 26.85
CA GLN A 127 -13.38 27.28 28.29
C GLN A 127 -13.03 28.72 28.69
N ARG A 128 -14.01 29.61 28.57
CA ARG A 128 -14.17 30.80 29.42
C ARG A 128 -15.65 31.01 29.68
#